data_AF-A0A7Y5JTC7-F1
#
_entry.id   AF-A0A7Y5JTC7-F1
#
_cell.length_a   1.000
_cell.length_b   1.000
_cell.length_c   1.000
_cell.angle_alpha   90.00
_cell.angle_beta   90.00
_cell.angle_gamma   90.00
#
_symmetry.space_group_name_H-M   'P 1'
#
loop_
_entity.id
_entity.type
_entity.pdbx_description
1 polymer ?
#
loop_
_entity_poly.entity_id
_entity_poly.type
_entity_poly.pdbx_seq_one_letter_code
_entity_poly.pdbx_strand_id
1 'polypeptide(L)'
;ALATLADDMAVAAPDARLPELVAELDRRAAEQHAPAVQGVTLASLHAAKGLEWDTVFLVGASDGLMPISMAEGPAAIEEERRLLYVGLTRARKQLFLSWSGARTPGARATRRVTRFLAPAAGILGQGARSEARSGGSKRSTPKVARLAHCRGCGTELASAAQRKVGRCDDCPPTYDEATFERLRTWRLAVAREASVPAYVVFTDATLTAIAEEAPSDEAALSTISGVGARKLEQYGGDVLAILSGADPQELLESHSGAKESAG
;
A
#
# COMPACT_ATOMS: atom_id res chain seq x y z
N ALA A 1 17.75 24.15 -3.93
CA ALA A 1 16.73 24.13 -2.85
C ALA A 1 17.36 23.62 -1.55
N LEU A 2 17.59 22.31 -1.38
CA LEU A 2 18.27 21.80 -0.18
C LEU A 2 19.73 22.29 -0.06
N ALA A 3 20.47 22.30 -1.17
CA ALA A 3 21.82 22.87 -1.22
C ALA A 3 21.81 24.36 -0.83
N THR A 4 20.92 25.14 -1.44
CA THR A 4 20.72 26.56 -1.11
C THR A 4 20.40 26.80 0.36
N LEU A 5 19.57 25.96 0.98
CA LEU A 5 19.28 26.03 2.41
C LEU A 5 20.53 25.75 3.27
N ALA A 6 21.32 24.75 2.88
CA ALA A 6 22.57 24.46 3.58
C ALA A 6 23.57 25.62 3.45
N ASP A 7 23.66 26.23 2.26
CA ASP A 7 24.50 27.41 2.01
C ASP A 7 24.03 28.62 2.85
N ASP A 8 22.73 28.91 2.88
CA ASP A 8 22.15 30.00 3.67
C ASP A 8 22.37 29.79 5.18
N MET A 9 22.23 28.54 5.66
CA MET A 9 22.51 28.19 7.06
C MET A 9 23.98 28.33 7.40
N ALA A 10 24.88 27.93 6.50
CA ALA A 10 26.33 28.09 6.71
C ALA A 10 26.73 29.58 6.77
N VAL A 11 26.04 30.45 6.03
CA VAL A 11 26.23 31.91 6.10
C VAL A 11 25.66 32.50 7.40
N ALA A 12 24.47 32.08 7.81
CA ALA A 12 23.78 32.63 8.99
C ALA A 12 24.33 32.10 10.32
N ALA A 13 24.80 30.85 10.35
CA ALA A 13 25.33 30.17 11.52
C ALA A 13 26.56 29.33 11.12
N PRO A 14 27.77 29.93 11.10
CA PRO A 14 29.00 29.27 10.62
C PRO A 14 29.39 28.02 11.40
N ASP A 15 28.96 27.92 12.66
CA ASP A 15 29.21 26.78 13.54
C ASP A 15 28.16 25.67 13.39
N ALA A 16 27.09 25.89 12.61
CA ALA A 16 26.04 24.90 12.40
C ALA A 16 26.61 23.64 11.73
N ARG A 17 26.17 22.48 12.19
CA ARG A 17 26.58 21.17 11.68
C ARG A 17 25.36 20.43 11.14
N LEU A 18 25.60 19.20 10.72
CA LEU A 18 24.55 18.34 10.15
C LEU A 18 23.32 18.18 11.06
N PRO A 19 23.44 18.03 12.40
CA PRO A 19 22.27 17.94 13.28
C PRO A 19 21.36 19.16 13.22
N GLU A 20 21.92 20.37 13.17
CA GLU A 20 21.17 21.62 13.10
C GLU A 20 20.46 21.76 11.75
N LEU A 21 21.11 21.34 10.65
CA LEU A 21 20.50 21.30 9.32
C LEU A 21 19.32 20.30 9.27
N VAL A 22 19.48 19.11 9.87
CA VAL A 22 18.40 18.12 9.95
C VAL A 22 17.22 18.65 10.76
N ALA A 23 17.49 19.26 11.93
CA ALA A 23 16.43 19.85 12.76
C ALA A 23 15.68 20.97 12.02
N GLU A 24 16.37 21.79 11.23
CA GLU A 24 15.75 22.83 10.40
C GLU A 24 14.91 22.24 9.26
N LEU A 25 15.38 21.15 8.63
CA LEU A 25 14.60 20.43 7.61
C LEU A 25 13.33 19.81 8.19
N ASP A 26 13.43 19.17 9.36
CA ASP A 26 12.28 18.58 10.06
C ASP A 26 11.28 19.66 10.47
N ARG A 27 11.76 20.80 11.00
CA ARG A 27 10.93 21.95 11.35
C ARG A 27 10.18 22.49 10.13
N ARG A 28 10.86 22.69 9.00
CA ARG A 28 10.22 23.14 7.74
C ARG A 28 9.23 22.14 7.18
N ALA A 29 9.51 20.84 7.28
CA ALA A 29 8.60 19.80 6.86
C ALA A 29 7.32 19.80 7.71
N ALA A 30 7.44 19.96 9.03
CA ALA A 30 6.31 20.07 9.95
C ALA A 30 5.48 21.34 9.72
N GLU A 31 6.14 22.47 9.43
CA GLU A 31 5.50 23.76 9.17
C GLU A 31 4.97 23.91 7.72
N GLN A 32 5.16 22.90 6.86
CA GLN A 32 4.87 22.97 5.41
C GLN A 32 5.56 24.18 4.72
N HIS A 33 6.68 24.64 5.28
CA HIS A 33 7.41 25.81 4.82
C HIS A 33 8.40 25.42 3.71
N ALA A 34 7.85 24.86 2.62
CA ALA A 34 8.64 24.54 1.44
C ALA A 34 9.24 25.84 0.87
N PRO A 35 10.55 25.86 0.51
CA PRO A 35 11.16 27.05 -0.08
C PRO A 35 10.36 27.49 -1.32
N ALA A 36 10.27 28.80 -1.54
CA ALA A 36 9.64 29.41 -2.71
C ALA A 36 10.47 29.15 -3.98
N VAL A 37 10.67 27.88 -4.32
CA VAL A 37 11.24 27.46 -5.58
C VAL A 37 10.13 27.58 -6.61
N GLN A 38 10.40 28.28 -7.72
CA GLN A 38 9.51 28.27 -8.88
C GLN A 38 9.45 26.83 -9.42
N GLY A 39 8.40 26.09 -9.05
CA GLY A 39 8.27 24.67 -9.35
C GLY A 39 6.83 24.18 -9.20
N VAL A 40 6.59 22.95 -9.68
CA VAL A 40 5.28 22.29 -9.56
C VAL A 40 5.16 21.67 -8.17
N THR A 41 4.09 22.00 -7.45
CA THR A 41 3.77 21.35 -6.17
C THR A 41 3.14 19.98 -6.41
N LEU A 42 3.76 18.94 -5.87
CA LEU A 42 3.16 17.61 -5.76
C LEU A 42 2.65 17.42 -4.34
N ALA A 43 1.37 17.12 -4.20
CA ALA A 43 0.73 16.93 -2.90
C ALA A 43 -0.30 15.79 -2.98
N SER A 44 -0.54 15.15 -1.83
CA SER A 44 -1.72 14.30 -1.67
C SER A 44 -2.98 15.17 -1.53
N LEU A 45 -4.16 14.59 -1.77
CA LEU A 45 -5.43 15.31 -1.59
C LEU A 45 -5.63 15.83 -0.16
N HIS A 46 -5.17 15.07 0.84
CA HIS A 46 -5.19 15.49 2.24
C HIS A 46 -4.31 16.72 2.50
N ALA A 47 -3.08 16.72 1.96
CA ALA A 47 -2.15 17.82 2.10
C ALA A 47 -2.58 19.08 1.34
N ALA A 48 -3.47 18.94 0.36
CA ALA A 48 -4.02 20.07 -0.41
C ALA A 48 -5.13 20.84 0.32
N LYS A 49 -5.61 20.37 1.47
CA LYS A 49 -6.70 21.01 2.22
C LYS A 49 -6.31 22.43 2.64
N GLY A 50 -7.15 23.40 2.29
CA GLY A 50 -6.92 24.81 2.62
C GLY A 50 -5.97 25.55 1.65
N LEU A 51 -5.41 24.85 0.67
CA LEU A 51 -4.56 25.43 -0.37
C LEU A 51 -5.35 25.57 -1.69
N GLU A 52 -4.92 26.46 -2.57
CA GLU A 52 -5.53 26.66 -3.90
C GLU A 52 -4.47 27.05 -4.93
N TRP A 53 -4.67 26.64 -6.18
CA TRP A 53 -3.78 26.93 -7.31
C TRP A 53 -4.57 27.35 -8.54
N ASP A 54 -3.95 28.13 -9.43
CA ASP A 54 -4.57 28.51 -10.70
C ASP A 54 -4.84 27.29 -11.59
N THR A 55 -3.94 26.30 -11.56
CA THR A 55 -4.04 25.06 -12.33
C THR A 55 -3.79 23.85 -11.44
N VAL A 56 -4.67 22.85 -11.51
CA VAL A 56 -4.53 21.59 -10.77
C VAL A 56 -4.61 20.42 -11.74
N PHE A 57 -3.68 19.47 -11.57
CA PHE A 57 -3.71 18.17 -12.22
C PHE A 57 -4.07 17.11 -11.18
N LEU A 58 -5.31 16.61 -11.22
CA LEU A 58 -5.72 15.49 -10.39
C LEU A 58 -5.48 14.20 -11.16
N VAL A 59 -4.43 13.49 -10.74
CA VAL A 59 -3.93 12.29 -11.39
C VAL A 59 -4.47 11.02 -10.74
N GLY A 60 -4.75 10.01 -11.55
CA GLY A 60 -5.17 8.70 -11.05
C GLY A 60 -6.62 8.67 -10.54
N ALA A 61 -7.53 9.43 -11.16
CA ALA A 61 -8.96 9.43 -10.90
C ALA A 61 -9.61 8.10 -11.34
N SER A 62 -9.25 7.00 -10.68
CA SER A 62 -9.60 5.63 -11.06
C SER A 62 -10.16 4.85 -9.88
N ASP A 63 -11.15 3.98 -10.14
CA ASP A 63 -11.68 3.08 -9.12
C ASP A 63 -10.56 2.18 -8.56
N GLY A 64 -10.57 2.02 -7.23
CA GLY A 64 -9.54 1.30 -6.47
C GLY A 64 -8.35 2.17 -6.03
N LEU A 65 -8.17 3.34 -6.64
CA LEU A 65 -7.34 4.45 -6.11
C LEU A 65 -8.21 5.53 -5.47
N MET A 66 -9.36 5.81 -6.07
CA MET A 66 -10.37 6.74 -5.56
C MET A 66 -11.76 6.22 -5.95
N PRO A 67 -12.58 5.75 -4.99
CA PRO A 67 -12.20 5.50 -3.61
C PRO A 67 -11.08 4.46 -3.50
N ILE A 68 -10.24 4.57 -2.46
CA ILE A 68 -9.24 3.54 -2.18
C ILE A 68 -9.93 2.19 -1.93
N SER A 69 -9.28 1.11 -2.33
CA SER A 69 -9.86 -0.24 -2.23
C SER A 69 -10.18 -0.68 -0.79
N MET A 70 -9.61 -0.01 0.22
CA MET A 70 -9.82 -0.28 1.64
C MET A 70 -10.98 0.52 2.25
N ALA A 71 -11.53 1.51 1.53
CA ALA A 71 -12.68 2.27 1.99
C ALA A 71 -13.96 1.45 1.80
N GLU A 72 -14.46 0.86 2.89
CA GLU A 72 -15.63 0.00 2.88
C GLU A 72 -16.79 0.62 3.68
N GLY A 73 -18.01 0.39 3.20
CA GLY A 73 -19.23 0.92 3.82
C GLY A 73 -19.57 2.36 3.42
N PRO A 74 -20.84 2.79 3.59
CA PRO A 74 -21.32 4.07 3.07
C PRO A 74 -20.55 5.29 3.60
N ALA A 75 -20.18 5.28 4.89
CA ALA A 75 -19.52 6.40 5.54
C ALA A 75 -18.09 6.63 5.00
N ALA A 76 -17.29 5.57 4.88
CA ALA A 76 -15.92 5.67 4.34
C ALA A 76 -15.93 6.02 2.85
N ILE A 77 -16.89 5.49 2.08
CA ILE A 77 -17.05 5.89 0.67
C ILE A 77 -17.42 7.37 0.54
N GLU A 78 -18.25 7.88 1.45
CA GLU A 78 -18.61 9.29 1.45
C GLU A 78 -17.43 10.18 1.88
N GLU A 79 -16.56 9.72 2.78
CA GLU A 79 -15.31 10.42 3.10
C GLU A 79 -14.38 10.50 1.89
N GLU A 80 -14.19 9.40 1.15
CA GLU A 80 -13.41 9.40 -0.09
C GLU A 80 -14.01 10.32 -1.16
N ARG A 81 -15.35 10.42 -1.21
CA ARG A 81 -16.03 11.40 -2.08
C ARG A 81 -15.72 12.84 -1.65
N ARG A 82 -15.72 13.12 -0.34
CA ARG A 82 -15.30 14.43 0.19
C ARG A 82 -13.85 14.75 -0.16
N LEU A 83 -12.95 13.77 -0.12
CA LEU A 83 -11.56 13.96 -0.54
C LEU A 83 -11.44 14.31 -2.03
N LEU A 84 -12.21 13.64 -2.90
CA LEU A 84 -12.28 14.04 -4.31
C LEU A 84 -12.76 15.49 -4.45
N TYR A 85 -13.85 15.85 -3.76
CA TYR A 85 -14.41 17.19 -3.78
C TYR A 85 -13.39 18.26 -3.35
N VAL A 86 -12.61 17.99 -2.28
CA VAL A 86 -11.49 18.85 -1.88
C VAL A 86 -10.53 19.02 -3.05
N GLY A 87 -10.08 17.94 -3.68
CA GLY A 87 -9.18 17.99 -4.84
C GLY A 87 -9.70 18.84 -6.01
N LEU A 88 -10.95 18.62 -6.39
CA LEU A 88 -11.60 19.35 -7.49
C LEU A 88 -11.67 20.86 -7.20
N THR A 89 -11.94 21.22 -5.95
CA THR A 89 -12.10 22.62 -5.51
C THR A 89 -10.79 23.34 -5.23
N ARG A 90 -9.63 22.69 -5.38
CA ARG A 90 -8.33 23.38 -5.24
C ARG A 90 -7.97 24.20 -6.48
N ALA A 91 -8.66 23.97 -7.60
CA ALA A 91 -8.41 24.63 -8.88
C ALA A 91 -9.20 25.94 -8.99
N ARG A 92 -8.51 27.06 -9.21
CA ARG A 92 -9.16 28.37 -9.42
C ARG A 92 -9.55 28.63 -10.86
N LYS A 93 -8.74 28.20 -11.83
CA LYS A 93 -8.96 28.47 -13.27
C LYS A 93 -9.05 27.20 -14.10
N GLN A 94 -8.10 26.28 -13.93
CA GLN A 94 -7.99 25.09 -14.76
C GLN A 94 -7.86 23.82 -13.91
N LEU A 95 -8.68 22.82 -14.24
CA LEU A 95 -8.63 21.50 -13.64
C LEU A 95 -8.45 20.47 -14.74
N PHE A 96 -7.39 19.66 -14.62
CA PHE A 96 -7.12 18.52 -15.47
C PHE A 96 -7.30 17.23 -14.69
N LEU A 97 -8.05 16.29 -15.24
CA LEU A 97 -8.29 14.97 -14.66
C LEU A 97 -7.65 13.91 -15.54
N SER A 98 -6.94 12.96 -14.94
CA SER A 98 -6.39 11.81 -15.66
C SER A 98 -6.67 10.49 -14.95
N TRP A 99 -6.84 9.44 -15.74
CA TRP A 99 -7.01 8.06 -15.29
C TRP A 99 -6.24 7.13 -16.23
N SER A 100 -5.82 5.98 -15.72
CA SER A 100 -5.13 4.97 -16.54
C SER A 100 -5.93 3.68 -16.56
N GLY A 101 -6.00 3.03 -17.74
CA GLY A 101 -6.60 1.70 -17.89
C GLY A 101 -5.79 0.60 -17.21
N ALA A 102 -4.49 0.78 -17.00
CA ALA A 102 -3.60 -0.21 -16.37
C ALA A 102 -2.65 0.45 -15.36
N ARG A 103 -2.15 -0.30 -14.38
CA ARG A 103 -1.15 0.21 -13.43
C ARG A 103 0.23 0.33 -14.08
N THR A 104 0.58 -0.66 -14.91
CA THR A 104 1.90 -0.78 -15.55
C THR A 104 1.72 -0.68 -17.06
N PRO A 105 2.65 -0.04 -17.79
CA PRO A 105 2.65 -0.08 -19.26
C PRO A 105 2.59 -1.52 -19.78
N GLY A 106 1.76 -1.77 -20.81
CA GLY A 106 1.60 -3.10 -21.42
C GLY A 106 0.72 -4.09 -20.65
N ALA A 107 0.35 -3.80 -19.40
CA ALA A 107 -0.58 -4.66 -18.66
C ALA A 107 -2.02 -4.52 -19.19
N ARG A 108 -2.82 -5.58 -18.98
CA ARG A 108 -4.23 -5.58 -19.39
C ARG A 108 -4.98 -4.41 -18.76
N ALA A 109 -5.68 -3.65 -19.59
CA ALA A 109 -6.45 -2.49 -19.15
C ALA A 109 -7.74 -2.91 -18.41
N THR A 110 -7.68 -3.01 -17.08
CA THR A 110 -8.80 -3.40 -16.21
C THR A 110 -9.30 -2.27 -15.31
N ARG A 111 -8.54 -1.19 -15.16
CA ARG A 111 -8.92 -0.03 -14.35
C ARG A 111 -9.94 0.83 -15.06
N ARG A 112 -10.79 1.46 -14.26
CA ARG A 112 -11.87 2.33 -14.71
C ARG A 112 -11.70 3.69 -14.08
N VAL A 113 -12.26 4.72 -14.72
CA VAL A 113 -12.42 6.04 -14.11
C VAL A 113 -13.20 5.92 -12.80
N THR A 114 -12.88 6.76 -11.82
CA THR A 114 -13.56 6.75 -10.51
C THR A 114 -15.07 6.91 -10.70
N ARG A 115 -15.84 6.08 -9.98
CA ARG A 115 -17.30 6.15 -9.96
C ARG A 115 -17.85 7.50 -9.52
N PHE A 116 -17.06 8.29 -8.78
CA PHE A 116 -17.48 9.61 -8.32
C PHE A 116 -17.60 10.65 -9.44
N LEU A 117 -16.96 10.42 -10.61
CA LEU A 117 -17.09 11.31 -11.77
C LEU A 117 -18.29 10.97 -12.65
N ALA A 118 -19.00 9.87 -12.40
CA ALA A 118 -20.16 9.48 -13.20
C ALA A 118 -21.24 10.58 -13.31
N PRO A 119 -21.60 11.32 -12.23
CA PRO A 119 -22.54 12.44 -12.34
C PRO A 119 -22.03 13.59 -13.23
N ALA A 120 -20.71 13.75 -13.35
CA ALA A 120 -20.06 14.78 -14.15
C ALA A 120 -19.72 14.31 -15.58
N ALA A 121 -20.07 13.08 -15.96
CA ALA A 121 -19.71 12.52 -17.27
C ALA A 121 -20.31 13.29 -18.45
N GLY A 122 -21.42 14.00 -18.25
CA GLY A 122 -21.98 14.91 -19.27
C GLY A 122 -21.07 16.10 -19.59
N ILE A 123 -20.27 16.55 -18.61
CA ILE A 123 -19.35 17.68 -18.72
C ILE A 123 -17.97 17.19 -19.17
N LEU A 124 -17.50 16.09 -18.59
CA LEU A 124 -16.16 15.54 -18.81
C LEU A 124 -16.05 14.70 -20.10
N GLY A 125 -17.17 14.46 -20.78
CA GLY A 125 -17.23 13.67 -22.00
C GLY A 125 -17.31 12.17 -21.76
N GLN A 126 -17.53 11.40 -22.85
CA GLN A 126 -17.80 9.96 -22.78
C GLN A 126 -16.66 9.14 -22.15
N GLY A 127 -15.43 9.63 -22.22
CA GLY A 127 -14.27 8.97 -21.59
C GLY A 127 -14.34 8.93 -20.05
N ALA A 128 -15.10 9.82 -19.43
CA ALA A 128 -15.28 9.90 -17.98
C ALA A 128 -16.45 9.04 -17.45
N ARG A 129 -17.08 8.22 -18.29
CA ARG A 129 -18.08 7.25 -17.86
C ARG A 129 -17.41 6.04 -17.22
N SER A 130 -17.84 5.66 -16.03
CA SER A 130 -17.42 4.42 -15.35
C SER A 130 -18.08 3.15 -15.92
N GLU A 131 -18.87 3.29 -16.98
CA GLU A 131 -19.61 2.20 -17.62
C GLU A 131 -18.68 1.10 -18.12
N ALA A 132 -19.13 -0.15 -17.96
CA ALA A 132 -18.52 -1.25 -18.70
C ALA A 132 -18.79 -0.98 -20.18
N ARG A 133 -17.74 -0.96 -21.02
CA ARG A 133 -17.95 -1.00 -22.48
C ARG A 133 -18.92 -2.15 -22.76
N SER A 134 -20.10 -1.82 -23.27
CA SER A 134 -21.08 -2.76 -23.82
C SER A 134 -20.58 -3.30 -25.16
N GLY A 135 -19.36 -3.87 -25.17
CA GLY A 135 -18.93 -4.76 -26.24
C GLY A 135 -19.56 -6.11 -25.95
N GLY A 136 -20.45 -6.56 -26.84
CA GLY A 136 -21.24 -7.78 -26.70
C GLY A 136 -20.44 -8.99 -26.22
N SER A 137 -20.46 -9.23 -24.92
CA SER A 137 -20.13 -10.51 -24.33
C SER A 137 -21.46 -11.18 -24.06
N LYS A 138 -21.70 -12.32 -24.70
CA LYS A 138 -22.84 -13.21 -24.46
C LYS A 138 -23.16 -13.19 -22.97
N ARG A 139 -24.43 -12.95 -22.61
CA ARG A 139 -24.95 -13.08 -21.24
C ARG A 139 -24.49 -14.42 -20.66
N SER A 140 -23.34 -14.40 -19.98
CA SER A 140 -23.06 -15.38 -18.96
C SER A 140 -24.04 -15.03 -17.86
N THR A 141 -24.98 -15.92 -17.59
CA THR A 141 -25.68 -15.97 -16.31
C THR A 141 -24.67 -15.65 -15.20
N PRO A 142 -24.98 -14.77 -14.24
CA PRO A 142 -24.08 -14.51 -13.14
C PRO A 142 -23.85 -15.87 -12.47
N LYS A 143 -22.64 -16.42 -12.58
CA LYS A 143 -22.21 -17.43 -11.63
C LYS A 143 -22.33 -16.72 -10.30
N VAL A 144 -23.33 -17.10 -9.51
CA VAL A 144 -23.41 -16.75 -8.10
C VAL A 144 -22.03 -17.08 -7.56
N ALA A 145 -21.19 -16.07 -7.33
CA ALA A 145 -19.93 -16.26 -6.68
C ALA A 145 -20.32 -16.87 -5.34
N ARG A 146 -19.95 -18.13 -5.13
CA ARG A 146 -20.17 -18.80 -3.84
C ARG A 146 -19.70 -17.81 -2.78
N LEU A 147 -20.60 -17.38 -1.90
CA LEU A 147 -20.25 -16.58 -0.73
C LEU A 147 -19.05 -17.30 -0.10
N ALA A 148 -17.91 -16.62 -0.02
CA ALA A 148 -16.74 -17.23 0.57
C ALA A 148 -17.03 -17.32 2.07
N HIS A 149 -16.81 -18.49 2.65
CA HIS A 149 -17.04 -18.72 4.07
C HIS A 149 -15.70 -18.62 4.79
N CYS A 150 -15.76 -18.13 6.03
CA CYS A 150 -14.64 -18.09 6.95
C CYS A 150 -14.11 -19.51 7.13
N ARG A 151 -12.81 -19.68 6.93
CA ARG A 151 -12.17 -21.00 7.04
C ARG A 151 -12.20 -21.57 8.46
N GLY A 152 -12.32 -20.73 9.50
CA GLY A 152 -12.35 -21.18 10.89
C GLY A 152 -13.75 -21.48 11.43
N CYS A 153 -14.73 -20.60 11.20
CA CYS A 153 -16.08 -20.76 11.78
C CYS A 153 -17.19 -21.02 10.75
N GLY A 154 -16.87 -20.99 9.44
CA GLY A 154 -17.85 -21.19 8.38
C GLY A 154 -18.80 -20.02 8.15
N THR A 155 -18.68 -18.90 8.87
CA THR A 155 -19.51 -17.70 8.66
C THR A 155 -19.23 -17.04 7.32
N GLU A 156 -20.24 -16.46 6.67
CA GLU A 156 -20.07 -15.73 5.42
C GLU A 156 -19.13 -14.52 5.57
N LEU A 157 -18.15 -14.42 4.66
CA LEU A 157 -17.18 -13.32 4.62
C LEU A 157 -17.80 -12.12 3.91
N ALA A 158 -18.26 -11.15 4.70
CA ALA A 158 -18.96 -9.98 4.21
C ALA A 158 -18.03 -9.03 3.43
N SER A 159 -16.83 -8.78 3.94
CA SER A 159 -15.91 -7.80 3.34
C SER A 159 -14.95 -8.38 2.30
N ALA A 160 -14.41 -7.51 1.44
CA ALA A 160 -13.37 -7.94 0.50
C ALA A 160 -12.05 -8.24 1.24
N ALA A 161 -11.78 -7.55 2.34
CA ALA A 161 -10.66 -7.84 3.23
C ALA A 161 -10.79 -9.26 3.83
N GLN A 162 -11.95 -9.58 4.41
CA GLN A 162 -12.27 -10.90 4.94
C GLN A 162 -12.16 -11.98 3.85
N ARG A 163 -12.64 -11.72 2.63
CA ARG A 163 -12.50 -12.64 1.49
C ARG A 163 -11.06 -12.85 1.01
N LYS A 164 -10.24 -11.80 1.08
CA LYS A 164 -8.82 -11.85 0.72
C LYS A 164 -8.01 -12.62 1.75
N VAL A 165 -8.37 -12.50 3.03
CA VAL A 165 -7.73 -13.22 4.15
C VAL A 165 -8.34 -14.63 4.34
N GLY A 166 -9.59 -14.83 3.95
CA GLY A 166 -10.34 -16.07 4.15
C GLY A 166 -10.87 -16.27 5.57
N ARG A 167 -10.95 -15.22 6.40
CA ARG A 167 -11.43 -15.24 7.80
C ARG A 167 -12.25 -14.01 8.16
N CYS A 168 -13.17 -14.17 9.12
CA CYS A 168 -13.86 -13.05 9.77
C CYS A 168 -13.04 -12.53 10.96
N ASP A 169 -13.30 -11.28 11.34
CA ASP A 169 -12.51 -10.57 12.36
C ASP A 169 -12.64 -11.19 13.77
N ASP A 170 -13.76 -11.87 14.04
CA ASP A 170 -14.06 -12.49 15.34
C ASP A 170 -13.63 -13.96 15.45
N CYS A 171 -12.99 -14.53 14.42
CA CYS A 171 -12.60 -15.94 14.45
C CYS A 171 -11.27 -16.10 15.21
N PRO A 172 -11.24 -16.86 16.32
CA PRO A 172 -10.01 -17.04 17.08
C PRO A 172 -8.91 -17.63 16.20
N PRO A 173 -7.67 -17.13 16.31
CA PRO A 173 -6.58 -17.63 15.48
C PRO A 173 -6.38 -19.13 15.75
N THR A 174 -6.32 -19.93 14.68
CA THR A 174 -6.09 -21.39 14.81
C THR A 174 -4.64 -21.77 14.59
N TYR A 175 -3.74 -20.78 14.58
CA TYR A 175 -2.32 -21.04 14.47
C TYR A 175 -1.76 -21.49 15.82
N ASP A 176 -0.69 -22.27 15.77
CA ASP A 176 0.13 -22.52 16.94
C ASP A 176 0.84 -21.22 17.37
N GLU A 177 0.52 -20.72 18.57
CA GLU A 177 1.06 -19.47 19.11
C GLU A 177 2.59 -19.50 19.18
N ALA A 178 3.18 -20.67 19.46
CA ALA A 178 4.63 -20.81 19.48
C ALA A 178 5.24 -20.61 18.08
N THR A 179 4.59 -21.13 17.04
CA THR A 179 5.03 -20.95 15.64
C THR A 179 4.88 -19.50 15.19
N PHE A 180 3.77 -18.84 15.54
CA PHE A 180 3.58 -17.43 15.22
C PHE A 180 4.62 -16.53 15.90
N GLU A 181 4.96 -16.79 17.16
CA GLU A 181 5.97 -16.02 17.88
C GLU A 181 7.39 -16.25 17.34
N ARG A 182 7.71 -17.47 16.88
CA ARG A 182 8.97 -17.74 16.16
C ARG A 182 9.06 -16.94 14.86
N LEU A 183 7.98 -16.90 14.07
CA LEU A 183 7.91 -16.09 12.84
C LEU A 183 8.03 -14.59 13.12
N ARG A 184 7.41 -14.10 14.21
CA ARG A 184 7.50 -12.70 14.64
C ARG A 184 8.93 -12.32 15.05
N THR A 185 9.57 -13.18 15.83
CA THR A 185 10.95 -13.02 16.30
C THR A 185 11.92 -12.97 15.13
N TRP A 186 11.85 -13.95 14.21
CA TRP A 186 12.66 -13.97 13.00
C TRP A 186 12.44 -12.70 12.16
N ARG A 187 11.19 -12.30 11.92
CA ARG A 187 10.87 -11.11 11.12
C ARG A 187 11.51 -9.84 11.70
N LEU A 188 11.42 -9.65 13.02
CA LEU A 188 12.00 -8.49 13.68
C LEU A 188 13.53 -8.46 13.53
N ALA A 189 14.18 -9.61 13.65
CA ALA A 189 15.62 -9.70 13.49
C ALA A 189 16.08 -9.43 12.04
N VAL A 190 15.44 -10.05 11.05
CA VAL A 190 15.71 -9.80 9.62
C VAL A 190 15.48 -8.33 9.27
N ALA A 191 14.39 -7.73 9.77
CA ALA A 191 14.09 -6.32 9.53
C ALA A 191 15.16 -5.40 10.15
N ARG A 192 15.67 -5.73 11.33
CA ARG A 192 16.74 -5.00 12.01
C ARG A 192 18.06 -5.08 11.25
N GLU A 193 18.45 -6.28 10.79
CA GLU A 193 19.67 -6.47 10.00
C GLU A 193 19.60 -5.69 8.68
N ALA A 194 18.45 -5.72 8.02
CA ALA A 194 18.21 -4.98 6.79
C ALA A 194 17.95 -3.48 7.00
N SER A 195 17.88 -3.00 8.25
CA SER A 195 17.54 -1.61 8.61
C SER A 195 16.24 -1.11 7.96
N VAL A 196 15.22 -1.97 7.88
CA VAL A 196 13.89 -1.64 7.35
C VAL A 196 12.79 -1.91 8.39
N PRO A 197 11.63 -1.26 8.31
CA PRO A 197 10.49 -1.61 9.15
C PRO A 197 10.03 -3.06 8.95
N ALA A 198 9.60 -3.75 10.02
CA ALA A 198 9.24 -5.17 9.99
C ALA A 198 8.15 -5.55 8.97
N TYR A 199 7.18 -4.65 8.74
CA TYR A 199 6.12 -4.86 7.76
C TYR A 199 6.62 -4.98 6.30
N VAL A 200 7.82 -4.49 6.01
CA VAL A 200 8.46 -4.62 4.68
C VAL A 200 8.81 -6.07 4.38
N VAL A 201 9.29 -6.81 5.39
CA VAL A 201 9.57 -8.26 5.31
C VAL A 201 8.24 -9.00 5.13
N PHE A 202 7.36 -8.97 6.12
CA PHE A 202 5.98 -9.46 6.04
C PHE A 202 5.04 -8.65 6.94
N THR A 203 3.79 -8.46 6.51
CA THR A 203 2.76 -7.87 7.39
C THR A 203 2.28 -8.89 8.41
N ASP A 204 1.69 -8.43 9.52
CA ASP A 204 1.09 -9.32 10.54
C ASP A 204 0.05 -10.26 9.91
N ALA A 205 -0.81 -9.74 9.04
CA ALA A 205 -1.79 -10.54 8.31
C ALA A 205 -1.15 -11.65 7.45
N THR A 206 0.06 -11.43 6.92
CA THR A 206 0.77 -12.46 6.14
C THR A 206 1.38 -13.51 7.07
N LEU A 207 1.98 -13.11 8.21
CA LEU A 207 2.50 -14.06 9.21
C LEU A 207 1.40 -14.92 9.81
N THR A 208 0.23 -14.34 10.10
CA THR A 208 -0.95 -15.07 10.56
C THR A 208 -1.38 -16.11 9.52
N ALA A 209 -1.47 -15.72 8.25
CA ALA A 209 -1.82 -16.66 7.18
C ALA A 209 -0.80 -17.81 7.03
N ILE A 210 0.50 -17.51 7.14
CA ILE A 210 1.57 -18.51 7.12
C ILE A 210 1.44 -19.49 8.30
N ALA A 211 1.22 -18.96 9.50
CA ALA A 211 1.12 -19.79 10.72
C ALA A 211 -0.15 -20.66 10.73
N GLU A 212 -1.25 -20.21 10.10
CA GLU A 212 -2.48 -20.98 10.00
C GLU A 212 -2.44 -22.05 8.91
N GLU A 213 -1.86 -21.73 7.75
CA GLU A 213 -1.85 -22.64 6.60
C GLU A 213 -0.67 -23.63 6.65
N ALA A 214 0.33 -23.35 7.48
CA ALA A 214 1.50 -24.18 7.76
C ALA A 214 2.08 -24.86 6.49
N PRO A 215 2.44 -24.08 5.44
CA PRO A 215 2.91 -24.63 4.18
C PRO A 215 4.18 -25.47 4.38
N SER A 216 4.23 -26.65 3.78
CA SER A 216 5.38 -27.56 3.86
C SER A 216 6.38 -27.40 2.71
N ASP A 217 6.05 -26.58 1.70
CA ASP A 217 6.91 -26.31 0.55
C ASP A 217 6.74 -24.88 0.00
N GLU A 218 7.66 -24.46 -0.87
CA GLU A 218 7.65 -23.13 -1.48
C GLU A 218 6.44 -22.91 -2.41
N ALA A 219 5.92 -23.98 -3.02
CA ALA A 219 4.77 -23.91 -3.89
C ALA A 219 3.51 -23.50 -3.10
N ALA A 220 3.27 -24.14 -1.94
CA ALA A 220 2.21 -23.81 -1.02
C ALA A 220 2.41 -22.40 -0.43
N LEU A 221 3.63 -22.05 -0.04
CA LEU A 221 3.97 -20.73 0.50
C LEU A 221 3.69 -19.61 -0.51
N SER A 222 3.90 -19.85 -1.82
CA SER A 222 3.60 -18.89 -2.89
C SER A 222 2.11 -18.57 -3.07
N THR A 223 1.23 -19.45 -2.59
CA THR A 223 -0.23 -19.24 -2.69
C THR A 223 -0.75 -18.27 -1.62
N ILE A 224 0.06 -17.98 -0.60
CA ILE A 224 -0.30 -17.10 0.51
C ILE A 224 -0.31 -15.64 0.06
N SER A 225 -1.45 -14.97 0.27
CA SER A 225 -1.60 -13.54 -0.03
C SER A 225 -0.61 -12.69 0.77
N GLY A 226 0.40 -12.13 0.10
CA GLY A 226 1.46 -11.33 0.72
C GLY A 226 2.86 -11.88 0.45
N VAL A 227 2.95 -13.13 -0.04
CA VAL A 227 4.18 -13.80 -0.48
C VAL A 227 4.30 -13.69 -2.00
N GLY A 228 5.01 -12.68 -2.48
CA GLY A 228 5.34 -12.55 -3.90
C GLY A 228 6.67 -13.23 -4.24
N ALA A 229 6.94 -13.47 -5.53
CA ALA A 229 8.15 -14.16 -6.02
C ALA A 229 9.45 -13.67 -5.37
N ARG A 230 9.67 -12.35 -5.31
CA ARG A 230 10.85 -11.75 -4.67
C ARG A 230 10.99 -12.08 -3.18
N LYS A 231 9.87 -12.15 -2.45
CA LYS A 231 9.86 -12.48 -1.02
C LYS A 231 10.04 -13.98 -0.81
N LEU A 232 9.50 -14.80 -1.71
CA LEU A 232 9.70 -16.24 -1.70
C LEU A 232 11.17 -16.59 -1.92
N GLU A 233 11.81 -16.00 -2.94
CA GLU A 233 13.25 -16.16 -3.18
C GLU A 233 14.11 -15.70 -2.00
N GLN A 234 13.74 -14.57 -1.38
CA GLN A 234 14.55 -13.96 -0.33
C GLN A 234 14.35 -14.59 1.05
N TYR A 235 13.17 -15.10 1.36
CA TYR A 235 12.77 -15.50 2.72
C TYR A 235 12.10 -16.88 2.81
N GLY A 236 11.83 -17.54 1.68
CA GLY A 236 11.06 -18.79 1.64
C GLY A 236 11.69 -19.91 2.45
N GLY A 237 13.01 -20.11 2.30
CA GLY A 237 13.76 -21.12 3.04
C GLY A 237 13.67 -20.95 4.55
N ASP A 238 13.90 -19.74 5.06
CA ASP A 238 13.83 -19.42 6.48
C ASP A 238 12.44 -19.67 7.06
N VAL A 239 11.40 -19.23 6.34
CA VAL A 239 10.01 -19.40 6.77
C VAL A 239 9.64 -20.88 6.86
N LEU A 240 10.02 -21.68 5.86
CA LEU A 240 9.78 -23.14 5.89
C LEU A 240 10.56 -23.83 7.01
N ALA A 241 11.79 -23.41 7.28
CA ALA A 241 12.58 -23.92 8.39
C ALA A 241 11.91 -23.63 9.75
N ILE A 242 11.41 -22.42 9.96
CA ILE A 242 10.68 -22.04 11.19
C ILE A 242 9.38 -22.84 11.36
N LEU A 243 8.66 -23.08 10.26
CA LEU A 243 7.47 -23.92 10.26
C LEU A 243 7.79 -25.38 10.59
N SER A 244 8.97 -25.88 10.20
CA SER A 244 9.45 -27.22 10.57
C SER A 244 9.99 -27.31 12.00
N GLY A 245 10.06 -26.20 12.74
CA GLY A 245 10.46 -26.15 14.15
C GLY A 245 11.86 -25.58 14.41
N ALA A 246 12.54 -25.03 13.41
CA ALA A 246 13.85 -24.40 13.60
C ALA A 246 13.78 -23.16 14.49
N ASP A 247 14.84 -22.91 15.26
CA ASP A 247 14.98 -21.69 16.06
C ASP A 247 15.33 -20.50 15.14
N PRO A 248 14.56 -19.39 15.21
CA PRO A 248 14.89 -18.13 14.55
C PRO A 248 16.34 -17.66 14.73
N GLN A 249 16.95 -17.87 15.90
CA GLN A 249 18.31 -17.40 16.20
C GLN A 249 19.38 -18.17 15.41
N GLU A 250 19.26 -19.50 15.34
CA GLU A 250 20.20 -20.36 14.60
C GLU A 250 20.20 -20.07 13.10
N LEU A 251 19.02 -19.77 12.53
CA LEU A 251 18.88 -19.42 11.12
C LEU A 251 19.59 -18.10 10.79
N LEU A 252 19.50 -17.11 11.67
CA LEU A 252 20.16 -15.80 11.47
C LEU A 252 21.69 -15.92 11.56
N GLU A 253 22.19 -16.75 12.47
CA GLU A 253 23.63 -17.04 12.62
C GLU A 253 24.22 -17.73 11.38
N SER A 254 23.43 -18.58 10.71
CA SER A 254 23.85 -19.24 9.47
C SER A 254 24.00 -18.25 8.29
N HIS A 255 23.20 -17.18 8.25
CA HIS A 255 23.27 -16.14 7.23
C HIS A 255 24.38 -15.11 7.48
N SER A 256 24.69 -14.81 8.74
CA SER A 256 25.81 -13.92 9.11
C SER A 256 27.18 -14.56 8.83
N GLY A 257 27.35 -15.86 9.13
CA GLY A 257 28.59 -16.60 8.81
C GLY A 257 28.84 -16.78 7.30
N ALA A 258 27.78 -16.85 6.49
CA ALA A 258 27.89 -16.89 5.03
C ALA A 258 28.28 -15.53 4.42
N LYS A 259 27.94 -14.41 5.06
CA LYS A 259 28.36 -13.06 4.64
C LYS A 259 29.82 -12.76 4.99
N GLU A 260 30.35 -13.26 6.10
CA GLU A 260 31.76 -13.04 6.50
C GLU A 260 32.77 -13.86 5.68
N SER A 261 32.35 -14.97 5.06
CA SER A 261 33.22 -15.81 4.22
C SER A 261 33.27 -15.39 2.73
N ALA A 262 32.48 -14.39 2.34
CA ALA A 262 32.41 -13.84 0.98
C ALA A 262 32.96 -12.40 0.86
N GLY A 263 33.56 -11.87 1.93
CA GLY A 263 34.18 -10.54 2.01
C GLY A 263 35.70 -10.55 1.88
#